data_AF-A0A8D8C4P4-F1
#
_entry.id   AF-A0A8D8C4P4-F1
#
_cell.length_a   1.000
_cell.length_b   1.000
_cell.length_c   1.000
_cell.angle_alpha   90.00
_cell.angle_beta   90.00
_cell.angle_gamma   90.00
#
_symmetry.space_group_name_H-M   'P 1'
#
loop_
_entity.id
_entity.type
_entity.pdbx_description
1 polymer ?
#
loop_
_entity_poly.entity_id
_entity_poly.type
_entity_poly.pdbx_seq_one_letter_code
_entity_poly.pdbx_strand_id
1 'polypeptide(L)'
;VSIQYRLDPLGFLQSSQFNISGNFGLKDQRTALQWVQQYIHLFGGDPSRVTLMGHSAGAASITYHLYSNSSKGLFQQAFALGGSMLAPWAFLYNADSYSRQYFRDLNITSVEQLKQVDFRTFWNEDIIYRFATVSYGFCVPSAELDHPQAFLTAPPQDLILQNPVNAVPLLFGQSSEEFELFLSYVHDYWMGENFPNIHNETLKSFIDTVVDRAAELAERDGIELDRNIFYIELANTANWFFPNKNLLKEYSRRVPENTYFFRFQYDGRFGWFKREFHEKLAGVKHYGAIHGDELGYIFTPYNVREALANRSAFEDEWRVHERTVELVANFVKFGTPNHQESSPHWPPYDGNSEDPKYLNIDREFEVRSDRNNLYYSFWGIIYRCLYYYNCSDIDELLWLVGRAEKLSQ
;
A
#
# COMPACT_ATOMS: atom_id res chain seq x y z
N VAL A 1 16.52 6.82 13.02
CA VAL A 1 15.75 8.08 13.16
C VAL A 1 14.30 7.75 12.91
N SER A 2 13.39 8.10 13.83
CA SER A 2 11.94 8.11 13.56
C SER A 2 11.50 9.56 13.44
N ILE A 3 10.46 9.81 12.63
CA ILE A 3 9.96 11.16 12.38
C ILE A 3 8.45 11.18 12.57
N GLN A 4 7.95 12.33 13.00
CA GLN A 4 6.52 12.64 12.96
C GLN A 4 6.27 13.63 11.82
N TYR A 5 5.08 13.59 11.25
CA TYR A 5 4.62 14.54 10.23
C TYR A 5 3.15 14.87 10.50
N ARG A 6 2.68 16.00 9.95
CA ARG A 6 1.27 16.39 10.12
C ARG A 6 0.33 15.37 9.46
N LEU A 7 -0.75 15.04 10.14
CA LEU A 7 -1.81 14.13 9.71
C LEU A 7 -3.11 14.91 9.44
N ASP A 8 -4.09 14.23 8.83
CA ASP A 8 -5.47 14.69 8.68
C ASP A 8 -5.54 16.08 7.99
N PRO A 9 -6.54 16.96 8.21
CA PRO A 9 -6.57 18.28 7.59
C PRO A 9 -5.31 19.12 7.78
N LEU A 10 -4.58 18.96 8.88
CA LEU A 10 -3.34 19.70 9.11
C LEU A 10 -2.21 19.27 8.16
N GLY A 11 -2.23 18.01 7.74
CA GLY A 11 -1.24 17.40 6.86
C GLY A 11 -1.62 17.41 5.39
N PHE A 12 -2.89 17.30 5.05
CA PHE A 12 -3.29 16.92 3.69
C PHE A 12 -4.49 17.68 3.14
N LEU A 13 -5.02 18.69 3.86
CA LEU A 13 -6.05 19.56 3.30
C LEU A 13 -5.54 20.29 2.05
N GLN A 14 -6.27 20.17 0.94
CA GLN A 14 -6.01 20.87 -0.32
C GLN A 14 -7.23 21.68 -0.73
N SER A 15 -7.07 22.96 -1.05
CA SER A 15 -8.18 23.82 -1.46
C SER A 15 -7.74 24.88 -2.45
N SER A 16 -8.40 24.92 -3.60
CA SER A 16 -8.28 26.03 -4.55
C SER A 16 -8.90 27.32 -4.02
N GLN A 17 -10.07 27.23 -3.36
CA GLN A 17 -10.79 28.38 -2.78
C GLN A 17 -9.92 29.19 -1.82
N PHE A 18 -9.10 28.52 -1.01
CA PHE A 18 -8.25 29.14 0.00
C PHE A 18 -6.75 29.10 -0.34
N ASN A 19 -6.39 28.70 -1.57
CA ASN A 19 -5.01 28.56 -2.03
C ASN A 19 -4.13 27.70 -1.10
N ILE A 20 -4.68 26.58 -0.65
CA ILE A 20 -4.01 25.59 0.19
C ILE A 20 -3.51 24.46 -0.71
N SER A 21 -2.19 24.32 -0.85
CA SER A 21 -1.57 23.41 -1.83
C SER A 21 -1.80 21.93 -1.56
N GLY A 22 -2.01 21.52 -0.31
CA GLY A 22 -1.98 20.10 0.08
C GLY A 22 -0.59 19.57 0.43
N ASN A 23 -0.56 18.26 0.71
CA ASN A 23 0.60 17.41 1.02
C ASN A 23 1.62 18.00 2.01
N PHE A 24 1.17 18.75 2.99
CA PHE A 24 2.02 19.25 4.07
C PHE A 24 2.70 18.13 4.85
N GLY A 25 2.03 16.99 5.07
CA GLY A 25 2.62 15.81 5.72
C GLY A 25 3.82 15.26 4.94
N LEU A 26 3.72 15.12 3.61
CA LEU A 26 4.84 14.70 2.75
C LEU A 26 5.96 15.77 2.69
N LYS A 27 5.58 17.06 2.72
CA LYS A 27 6.55 18.18 2.82
C LYS A 27 7.28 18.19 4.16
N ASP A 28 6.63 17.79 5.25
CA ASP A 28 7.26 17.62 6.57
C ASP A 28 8.25 16.47 6.54
N GLN A 29 7.89 15.33 5.95
CA GLN A 29 8.79 14.19 5.76
C GLN A 29 10.03 14.58 4.94
N ARG A 30 9.85 15.32 3.83
CA ARG A 30 10.97 15.90 3.05
C ARG A 30 11.86 16.80 3.91
N THR A 31 11.26 17.65 4.74
CA THR A 31 12.01 18.56 5.63
C THR A 31 12.82 17.76 6.66
N ALA A 32 12.27 16.67 7.18
CA ALA A 32 13.00 15.77 8.06
C ALA A 32 14.15 15.05 7.33
N LEU A 33 13.98 14.67 6.06
CA LEU A 33 15.07 14.13 5.24
C LEU A 33 16.19 15.15 5.02
N GLN A 34 15.85 16.42 4.78
CA GLN A 34 16.84 17.50 4.70
C GLN A 34 17.58 17.68 6.03
N TRP A 35 16.88 17.57 7.16
CA TRP A 35 17.51 17.58 8.47
C TRP A 35 18.49 16.40 8.65
N VAL A 36 18.12 15.19 8.22
CA VAL A 36 19.02 14.02 8.25
C VAL A 36 20.27 14.30 7.42
N GLN A 37 20.11 14.78 6.18
CA GLN A 37 21.23 15.14 5.31
C GLN A 37 22.17 16.16 5.97
N GLN A 38 21.62 17.16 6.66
CA GLN A 38 22.40 18.22 7.28
C GLN A 38 23.07 17.80 8.59
N TYR A 39 22.41 17.00 9.43
CA TYR A 39 22.80 16.83 10.84
C TYR A 39 23.13 15.41 11.26
N ILE A 40 22.84 14.37 10.46
CA ILE A 40 23.01 12.99 10.93
C ILE A 40 24.45 12.61 11.29
N HIS A 41 25.43 13.30 10.68
CA HIS A 41 26.85 13.13 10.98
C HIS A 41 27.20 13.47 12.44
N LEU A 42 26.45 14.37 13.09
CA LEU A 42 26.63 14.71 14.51
C LEU A 42 26.26 13.54 15.43
N PHE A 43 25.51 12.56 14.94
CA PHE A 43 25.09 11.35 15.64
C PHE A 43 25.88 10.12 15.16
N GLY A 44 26.94 10.31 14.37
CA GLY A 44 27.75 9.24 13.80
C GLY A 44 27.14 8.54 12.57
N GLY A 45 26.06 9.08 12.00
CA GLY A 45 25.49 8.56 10.75
C GLY A 45 26.17 9.14 9.51
N ASP A 46 25.94 8.49 8.36
CA ASP A 46 26.49 8.90 7.08
C ASP A 46 25.36 9.46 6.18
N PRO A 47 25.35 10.77 5.85
CA PRO A 47 24.32 11.36 5.00
C PRO A 47 24.32 10.83 3.57
N SER A 48 25.42 10.21 3.12
CA SER A 48 25.52 9.56 1.80
C SER A 48 24.98 8.12 1.76
N ARG A 49 24.54 7.59 2.90
CA ARG A 49 24.00 6.23 3.03
C ARG A 49 22.72 6.21 3.85
N VAL A 50 21.72 6.92 3.37
CA VAL A 50 20.40 7.01 4.01
C VAL A 50 19.43 6.03 3.34
N THR A 51 18.89 5.10 4.13
CA THR A 51 17.74 4.27 3.74
C THR A 51 16.45 4.89 4.26
N LEU A 52 15.52 5.17 3.36
CA LEU A 52 14.19 5.65 3.70
C LEU A 52 13.22 4.48 3.84
N MET A 53 12.72 4.23 5.05
CA MET A 53 11.84 3.10 5.38
C MET A 53 10.45 3.57 5.82
N GLY A 54 9.40 2.85 5.41
CA GLY A 54 8.04 3.07 5.90
C GLY A 54 7.14 1.83 5.74
N HIS A 55 6.08 1.78 6.56
CA HIS A 55 5.07 0.73 6.57
C HIS A 55 3.68 1.31 6.31
N SER A 56 2.81 0.60 5.59
CA SER A 56 1.43 1.01 5.28
C SER A 56 1.38 2.40 4.60
N ALA A 57 0.70 3.39 5.18
CA ALA A 57 0.73 4.78 4.74
C ALA A 57 2.16 5.38 4.67
N GLY A 58 3.07 4.92 5.53
CA GLY A 58 4.49 5.24 5.45
C GLY A 58 5.17 4.62 4.23
N ALA A 59 4.79 3.40 3.83
CA ALA A 59 5.29 2.77 2.60
C ALA A 59 4.78 3.50 1.35
N ALA A 60 3.49 3.89 1.34
CA ALA A 60 2.95 4.77 0.32
C ALA A 60 3.74 6.10 0.24
N SER A 61 4.04 6.70 1.39
CA SER A 61 4.90 7.89 1.49
C SER A 61 6.28 7.68 0.87
N ILE A 62 6.94 6.55 1.15
CA ILE A 62 8.24 6.19 0.54
C ILE A 62 8.10 6.14 -0.98
N THR A 63 7.05 5.50 -1.50
CA THR A 63 6.84 5.43 -2.94
C THR A 63 6.56 6.80 -3.56
N TYR A 64 5.92 7.74 -2.86
CA TYR A 64 5.83 9.12 -3.35
C TYR A 64 7.19 9.81 -3.40
N HIS A 65 8.05 9.61 -2.40
CA HIS A 65 9.42 10.15 -2.40
C HIS A 65 10.27 9.62 -3.56
N LEU A 66 10.00 8.40 -4.07
CA LEU A 66 10.66 7.88 -5.28
C LEU A 66 10.39 8.73 -6.54
N TYR A 67 9.21 9.34 -6.63
CA TYR A 67 8.77 10.13 -7.80
C TYR A 67 8.73 11.64 -7.55
N SER A 68 8.98 12.12 -6.32
CA SER A 68 8.99 13.56 -6.04
C SER A 68 10.34 14.20 -6.36
N ASN A 69 10.36 15.18 -7.28
CA ASN A 69 11.54 15.99 -7.58
C ASN A 69 12.08 16.72 -6.34
N SER A 70 11.19 17.10 -5.42
CA SER A 70 11.58 17.80 -4.19
C SER A 70 12.36 16.92 -3.20
N SER A 71 12.39 15.60 -3.42
CA SER A 71 13.10 14.64 -2.57
C SER A 71 14.42 14.16 -3.17
N LYS A 72 14.82 14.73 -4.33
CA LYS A 72 15.96 14.26 -5.11
C LYS A 72 17.26 14.28 -4.30
N GLY A 73 17.92 13.12 -4.20
CA GLY A 73 19.23 12.98 -3.56
C GLY A 73 19.22 12.99 -2.02
N LEU A 74 18.04 12.99 -1.38
CA LEU A 74 17.94 13.00 0.08
C LEU A 74 18.09 11.61 0.73
N PHE A 75 18.05 10.54 -0.06
CA PHE A 75 18.24 9.16 0.35
C PHE A 75 18.83 8.33 -0.80
N GLN A 76 19.46 7.21 -0.46
CA GLN A 76 20.18 6.36 -1.40
C GLN A 76 19.57 4.97 -1.54
N GLN A 77 18.63 4.61 -0.67
CA GLN A 77 17.89 3.33 -0.68
C GLN A 77 16.47 3.56 -0.15
N ALA A 78 15.52 2.74 -0.58
CA ALA A 78 14.14 2.78 -0.12
C ALA A 78 13.67 1.41 0.38
N PHE A 79 12.91 1.39 1.46
CA PHE A 79 12.27 0.19 2.00
C PHE A 79 10.78 0.45 2.26
N ALA A 80 9.92 -0.12 1.42
CA ALA A 80 8.47 0.01 1.50
C ALA A 80 7.82 -1.31 1.97
N LEU A 81 6.99 -1.25 3.01
CA LEU A 81 6.33 -2.41 3.61
C LEU A 81 4.80 -2.28 3.57
N GLY A 82 4.12 -3.21 2.91
CA GLY A 82 2.67 -3.36 2.99
C GLY A 82 1.87 -2.19 2.41
N GLY A 83 2.44 -1.38 1.51
CA GLY A 83 1.72 -0.24 0.94
C GLY A 83 2.45 0.47 -0.18
N SER A 84 1.69 1.15 -1.05
CA SER A 84 2.24 1.93 -2.15
C SER A 84 1.29 3.07 -2.54
N MET A 85 1.81 4.08 -3.24
CA MET A 85 1.04 5.23 -3.71
C MET A 85 -0.08 4.87 -4.71
N LEU A 86 -0.08 3.65 -5.25
CA LEU A 86 -1.15 3.16 -6.14
C LEU A 86 -2.36 2.62 -5.38
N ALA A 87 -2.24 2.41 -4.06
CA ALA A 87 -3.35 1.88 -3.29
C ALA A 87 -4.52 2.88 -3.26
N PRO A 88 -5.78 2.42 -3.32
CA PRO A 88 -6.95 3.31 -3.41
C PRO A 88 -7.11 4.21 -2.17
N TRP A 89 -6.54 3.80 -1.04
CA TRP A 89 -6.53 4.55 0.21
C TRP A 89 -5.37 5.56 0.31
N ALA A 90 -4.42 5.55 -0.64
CA ALA A 90 -3.20 6.35 -0.57
C ALA A 90 -3.27 7.67 -1.35
N PHE A 91 -4.26 7.87 -2.23
CA PHE A 91 -4.37 9.05 -3.09
C PHE A 91 -5.81 9.51 -3.26
N LEU A 92 -6.07 10.83 -3.29
CA LEU A 92 -7.40 11.40 -3.48
C LEU A 92 -7.49 12.20 -4.78
N TYR A 93 -8.33 11.75 -5.72
CA TYR A 93 -8.50 12.41 -7.02
C TYR A 93 -9.26 13.74 -6.91
N ASN A 94 -10.30 13.79 -6.08
CA ASN A 94 -11.23 14.92 -6.00
C ASN A 94 -11.03 15.76 -4.73
N ALA A 95 -9.79 15.92 -4.26
CA ALA A 95 -9.47 16.53 -2.97
C ALA A 95 -10.11 17.91 -2.73
N ASP A 96 -10.17 18.76 -3.76
CA ASP A 96 -10.81 20.08 -3.65
C ASP A 96 -12.33 19.99 -3.39
N SER A 97 -13.02 19.03 -4.00
CA SER A 97 -14.46 18.80 -3.78
C SER A 97 -14.73 18.41 -2.32
N TYR A 98 -13.94 17.47 -1.78
CA TYR A 98 -14.03 17.07 -0.39
C TYR A 98 -13.73 18.24 0.55
N SER A 99 -12.72 19.06 0.26
CA SER A 99 -12.44 20.27 1.05
C SER A 99 -13.59 21.28 1.02
N ARG A 100 -14.23 21.49 -0.13
CA ARG A 100 -15.42 22.36 -0.24
C ARG A 100 -16.62 21.81 0.53
N GLN A 101 -16.80 20.50 0.60
CA GLN A 101 -17.80 19.90 1.46
C GLN A 101 -17.46 20.13 2.93
N TYR A 102 -16.22 19.83 3.32
CA TYR A 102 -15.73 20.03 4.69
C TYR A 102 -15.93 21.47 5.19
N PHE A 103 -15.63 22.48 4.36
CA PHE A 103 -15.87 23.88 4.73
C PHE A 103 -17.35 24.23 4.85
N ARG A 104 -18.22 23.63 4.04
CA ARG A 104 -19.68 23.84 4.16
C ARG A 104 -20.20 23.25 5.47
N ASP A 105 -19.77 22.04 5.81
CA ASP A 105 -20.23 21.34 7.02
C ASP A 105 -19.81 22.10 8.30
N LEU A 106 -18.66 22.78 8.26
CA LEU A 106 -18.17 23.61 9.37
C LEU A 106 -18.52 25.11 9.26
N ASN A 107 -19.28 25.53 8.24
CA ASN A 107 -19.60 26.93 7.98
C ASN A 107 -18.37 27.86 7.85
N ILE A 108 -17.29 27.36 7.22
CA ILE A 108 -16.03 28.09 7.01
C ILE A 108 -16.10 28.83 5.68
N THR A 109 -15.90 30.16 5.71
CA THR A 109 -15.88 31.02 4.53
C THR A 109 -14.55 31.75 4.32
N SER A 110 -13.60 31.61 5.26
CA SER A 110 -12.27 32.23 5.19
C SER A 110 -11.18 31.37 5.85
N VAL A 111 -9.92 31.61 5.47
CA VAL A 111 -8.74 30.95 6.09
C VAL A 111 -8.61 31.35 7.55
N GLU A 112 -8.97 32.58 7.90
CA GLU A 112 -8.96 33.09 9.27
C GLU A 112 -9.90 32.26 10.15
N GLN A 113 -11.11 31.95 9.68
CA GLN A 113 -12.03 31.06 10.38
C GLN A 113 -11.48 29.65 10.48
N LEU A 114 -10.92 29.10 9.39
CA LEU A 114 -10.32 27.76 9.41
C LEU A 114 -9.23 27.64 10.49
N LYS A 115 -8.41 28.68 10.69
CA LYS A 115 -7.38 28.71 11.74
C LYS A 115 -7.93 28.75 13.17
N GLN A 116 -9.18 29.16 13.35
CA GLN A 116 -9.84 29.21 14.66
C GLN A 116 -10.64 27.93 14.99
N VAL A 117 -10.78 27.01 14.04
CA VAL A 117 -11.45 25.73 14.25
C VAL A 117 -10.68 24.92 15.31
N ASP A 118 -11.38 24.41 16.33
CA ASP A 118 -10.75 23.58 17.35
C ASP A 118 -10.19 22.32 16.69
N PHE A 119 -8.94 21.99 16.98
CA PHE A 119 -8.30 20.85 16.32
C PHE A 119 -9.03 19.52 16.52
N ARG A 120 -9.80 19.37 17.61
CA ARG A 120 -10.61 18.17 17.89
C ARG A 120 -11.81 18.05 16.94
N THR A 121 -12.18 19.13 16.27
CA THR A 121 -13.20 19.15 15.22
C THR A 121 -12.63 18.90 13.83
N PHE A 122 -11.28 18.89 13.67
CA PHE A 122 -10.65 18.42 12.43
C PHE A 122 -10.77 16.91 12.23
N TRP A 123 -11.16 16.16 13.27
CA TRP A 123 -11.41 14.75 13.15
C TRP A 123 -12.69 14.51 12.35
N ASN A 124 -12.55 14.03 11.12
CA ASN A 124 -13.67 13.61 10.30
C ASN A 124 -13.95 12.11 10.50
N GLU A 125 -15.21 11.72 10.37
CA GLU A 125 -15.74 10.38 10.65
C GLU A 125 -15.16 9.26 9.77
N ASP A 126 -15.56 8.03 10.13
CA ASP A 126 -15.02 6.71 9.81
C ASP A 126 -14.35 6.48 8.45
N ILE A 127 -13.26 5.71 8.50
CA ILE A 127 -12.67 5.05 7.35
C ILE A 127 -13.75 4.24 6.64
N ILE A 128 -13.97 4.52 5.35
CA ILE A 128 -14.95 3.78 4.56
C ILE A 128 -14.24 2.56 3.97
N TYR A 129 -14.36 1.44 4.67
CA TYR A 129 -13.88 0.14 4.20
C TYR A 129 -14.83 -0.40 3.13
N ARG A 130 -14.51 -0.09 1.88
CA ARG A 130 -15.18 -0.64 0.69
C ARG A 130 -14.43 -1.85 0.17
N PHE A 131 -15.18 -2.75 -0.44
CA PHE A 131 -14.69 -3.97 -1.05
C PHE A 131 -13.39 -3.85 -1.84
N ALA A 132 -13.33 -2.98 -2.85
CA ALA A 132 -12.20 -2.91 -3.79
C ALA A 132 -11.59 -1.50 -3.91
N THR A 133 -12.02 -0.58 -3.05
CA THR A 133 -11.70 0.85 -3.11
C THR A 133 -11.75 1.44 -1.70
N VAL A 134 -11.08 0.78 -0.75
CA VAL A 134 -10.90 1.32 0.61
C VAL A 134 -10.45 2.77 0.47
N SER A 135 -11.19 3.65 1.12
CA SER A 135 -10.98 5.08 1.03
C SER A 135 -11.03 5.66 2.43
N TYR A 136 -9.95 6.34 2.80
CA TYR A 136 -9.94 7.20 3.97
C TYR A 136 -10.75 8.49 3.75
N GLY A 137 -11.36 8.65 2.56
CA GLY A 137 -12.34 9.68 2.24
C GLY A 137 -11.74 11.07 2.03
N PHE A 138 -10.99 11.56 3.01
CA PHE A 138 -10.52 12.94 3.07
C PHE A 138 -9.11 13.02 3.66
N CYS A 139 -8.35 14.04 3.26
CA CYS A 139 -7.03 14.35 3.81
C CYS A 139 -5.99 13.21 3.72
N VAL A 140 -5.88 12.63 2.52
CA VAL A 140 -4.74 11.81 2.07
C VAL A 140 -4.01 12.55 0.93
N PRO A 141 -2.84 12.07 0.47
CA PRO A 141 -2.12 12.71 -0.63
C PRO A 141 -2.96 12.98 -1.88
N SER A 142 -2.70 14.10 -2.57
CA SER A 142 -3.41 14.51 -3.79
C SER A 142 -2.48 15.27 -4.74
N ALA A 143 -2.89 15.43 -6.01
CA ALA A 143 -2.13 16.21 -6.98
C ALA A 143 -2.25 17.72 -6.71
N GLU A 144 -1.11 18.39 -6.60
CA GLU A 144 -1.00 19.83 -6.41
C GLU A 144 -0.97 20.55 -7.76
N LEU A 145 -1.31 21.84 -7.74
CA LEU A 145 -1.02 22.71 -8.88
C LEU A 145 0.49 22.77 -9.13
N ASP A 146 0.89 22.91 -10.39
CA ASP A 146 2.31 23.02 -10.72
C ASP A 146 2.92 24.31 -10.15
N HIS A 147 3.85 24.15 -9.21
CA HIS A 147 4.62 25.25 -8.63
C HIS A 147 5.98 24.74 -8.11
N PRO A 148 7.01 25.61 -7.94
CA PRO A 148 8.37 25.16 -7.63
C PRO A 148 8.55 24.37 -6.33
N GLN A 149 7.60 24.48 -5.40
CA GLN A 149 7.61 23.79 -4.11
C GLN A 149 6.64 22.61 -4.07
N ALA A 150 5.99 22.31 -5.20
CA ALA A 150 5.00 21.26 -5.28
C ALA A 150 5.67 19.91 -4.96
N PHE A 151 5.02 19.11 -4.13
CA PHE A 151 5.52 17.79 -3.80
C PHE A 151 5.18 16.77 -4.89
N LEU A 152 3.95 16.85 -5.40
CA LEU A 152 3.37 15.94 -6.39
C LEU A 152 2.43 16.73 -7.30
N THR A 153 2.60 16.66 -8.63
CA THR A 153 1.78 17.43 -9.58
C THR A 153 0.91 16.55 -10.48
N ALA A 154 1.00 15.23 -10.36
CA ALA A 154 0.25 14.28 -11.16
C ALA A 154 -0.22 13.08 -10.32
N PRO A 155 -1.29 12.38 -10.74
CA PRO A 155 -1.73 11.15 -10.11
C PRO A 155 -0.67 10.03 -10.15
N PRO A 156 -0.66 9.11 -9.16
CA PRO A 156 0.29 8.00 -9.09
C PRO A 156 0.40 7.17 -10.37
N GLN A 157 -0.71 6.94 -11.07
CA GLN A 157 -0.78 6.14 -12.28
C GLN A 157 -0.04 6.79 -13.46
N ASP A 158 0.01 8.11 -13.51
CA ASP A 158 0.79 8.83 -14.52
C ASP A 158 2.28 8.84 -14.17
N LEU A 159 2.60 8.84 -12.87
CA LEU A 159 3.97 8.89 -12.38
C LEU A 159 4.71 7.59 -12.60
N ILE A 160 4.09 6.43 -12.31
CA ILE A 160 4.75 5.12 -12.48
C ILE A 160 5.09 4.79 -13.94
N LEU A 161 4.43 5.45 -14.89
CA LEU A 161 4.72 5.30 -16.31
C LEU A 161 5.99 6.06 -16.73
N GLN A 162 6.46 6.99 -15.90
CA GLN A 162 7.67 7.77 -16.10
C GLN A 162 8.87 7.15 -15.37
N ASN A 163 10.08 7.65 -15.63
CA ASN A 163 11.24 7.24 -14.85
C ASN A 163 11.13 7.79 -13.41
N PRO A 164 11.42 6.99 -12.37
CA PRO A 164 11.46 7.51 -11.02
C PRO A 164 12.52 8.61 -10.91
N VAL A 165 12.21 9.67 -10.19
CA VAL A 165 13.15 10.77 -9.92
C VAL A 165 14.32 10.27 -9.09
N ASN A 166 14.02 9.44 -8.08
CA ASN A 166 14.99 8.79 -7.22
C ASN A 166 15.06 7.31 -7.60
N ALA A 167 15.85 7.01 -8.63
CA ALA A 167 16.17 5.64 -9.05
C ALA A 167 17.21 5.02 -8.10
N VAL A 168 16.74 4.51 -6.96
CA VAL A 168 17.56 3.90 -5.90
C VAL A 168 17.20 2.44 -5.67
N PRO A 169 18.07 1.62 -5.05
CA PRO A 169 17.69 0.29 -4.60
C PRO A 169 16.42 0.31 -3.75
N LEU A 170 15.50 -0.60 -4.05
CA LEU A 170 14.20 -0.73 -3.39
C LEU A 170 14.07 -2.13 -2.79
N LEU A 171 13.88 -2.21 -1.48
CA LEU A 171 13.34 -3.40 -0.82
C LEU A 171 11.83 -3.19 -0.66
N PHE A 172 11.04 -4.14 -1.12
CA PHE A 172 9.59 -4.13 -0.93
C PHE A 172 9.18 -5.37 -0.13
N GLY A 173 8.35 -5.20 0.88
CA GLY A 173 7.77 -6.31 1.65
C GLY A 173 6.25 -6.23 1.66
N GLN A 174 5.60 -7.39 1.76
CA GLN A 174 4.15 -7.52 1.85
C GLN A 174 3.81 -8.75 2.69
N SER A 175 2.83 -8.63 3.58
CA SER A 175 2.33 -9.77 4.36
C SER A 175 1.43 -10.67 3.52
N SER A 176 1.25 -11.94 3.90
CA SER A 176 0.47 -12.90 3.11
C SER A 176 -1.03 -12.64 3.15
N GLU A 177 -1.52 -12.07 4.25
CA GLU A 177 -2.94 -11.81 4.52
C GLU A 177 -3.21 -10.32 4.84
N GLU A 178 -2.71 -9.41 4.00
CA GLU A 178 -2.78 -7.94 4.23
C GLU A 178 -4.19 -7.44 4.56
N PHE A 179 -5.20 -7.91 3.83
CA PHE A 179 -6.55 -7.36 3.96
C PHE A 179 -7.38 -7.97 5.09
N GLU A 180 -6.92 -9.07 5.69
CA GLU A 180 -7.67 -9.83 6.68
C GLU A 180 -8.08 -8.97 7.88
N LEU A 181 -7.18 -8.08 8.32
CA LEU A 181 -7.43 -7.11 9.40
C LEU A 181 -8.65 -6.21 9.13
N PHE A 182 -8.96 -5.95 7.86
CA PHE A 182 -9.95 -4.99 7.44
C PHE A 182 -11.30 -5.63 7.11
N LEU A 183 -11.37 -6.95 6.95
CA LEU A 183 -12.60 -7.66 6.57
C LEU A 183 -13.75 -7.42 7.55
N SER A 184 -13.48 -7.36 8.86
CA SER A 184 -14.52 -7.09 9.86
C SER A 184 -15.16 -5.71 9.73
N TYR A 185 -14.52 -4.79 9.02
CA TYR A 185 -15.01 -3.44 8.77
C TYR A 185 -15.71 -3.28 7.42
N VAL A 186 -15.61 -4.28 6.54
CA VAL A 186 -16.30 -4.29 5.26
C VAL A 186 -17.76 -4.65 5.49
N HIS A 187 -18.60 -3.65 5.71
CA HIS A 187 -20.05 -3.80 5.84
C HIS A 187 -20.78 -3.69 4.50
N ASP A 188 -20.06 -3.26 3.46
CA ASP A 188 -20.60 -2.94 2.16
C ASP A 188 -19.61 -3.40 1.08
N TYR A 189 -20.09 -4.31 0.22
CA TYR A 189 -19.28 -4.93 -0.83
C TYR A 189 -19.22 -4.11 -2.13
N TRP A 190 -19.73 -2.87 -2.14
CA TRP A 190 -19.75 -2.00 -3.31
C TRP A 190 -18.46 -1.18 -3.45
N MET A 191 -18.12 -0.81 -4.68
CA MET A 191 -17.02 0.12 -4.93
C MET A 191 -17.37 1.56 -4.51
N GLY A 192 -16.42 2.24 -3.87
CA GLY A 192 -16.40 3.68 -3.64
C GLY A 192 -16.15 4.48 -4.91
N GLU A 193 -15.85 5.77 -4.75
CA GLU A 193 -15.89 6.78 -5.81
C GLU A 193 -14.53 7.46 -6.05
N ASN A 194 -13.46 6.91 -5.51
CA ASN A 194 -12.14 7.54 -5.57
C ASN A 194 -11.29 7.03 -6.74
N PHE A 195 -11.72 7.27 -7.97
CA PHE A 195 -11.00 6.94 -9.20
C PHE A 195 -11.31 7.94 -10.31
N PRO A 196 -10.45 8.09 -11.33
CA PRO A 196 -10.60 9.14 -12.33
C PRO A 196 -11.76 8.88 -13.31
N ASN A 197 -12.15 7.62 -13.55
CA ASN A 197 -13.29 7.27 -14.41
C ASN A 197 -14.64 7.25 -13.67
N ILE A 198 -14.94 8.27 -12.86
CA ILE A 198 -16.13 8.33 -11.98
C ILE A 198 -17.43 8.77 -12.69
N HIS A 199 -17.36 9.45 -13.83
CA HIS A 199 -18.52 10.13 -14.42
C HIS A 199 -19.56 9.22 -15.12
N ASN A 200 -19.52 7.91 -14.87
CA ASN A 200 -20.42 6.94 -15.50
C ASN A 200 -21.03 6.03 -14.42
N GLU A 201 -22.17 6.43 -13.85
CA GLU A 201 -22.92 5.60 -12.87
C GLU A 201 -23.19 4.20 -13.42
N THR A 202 -23.40 4.08 -14.72
CA THR A 202 -23.53 2.80 -15.43
C THR A 202 -22.28 1.94 -15.27
N LEU A 203 -21.07 2.52 -15.32
CA LEU A 203 -19.81 1.78 -15.19
C LEU A 203 -19.68 1.06 -13.84
N LYS A 204 -20.08 1.72 -12.75
CA LYS A 204 -20.06 1.10 -11.41
C LYS A 204 -20.96 -0.12 -11.39
N SER A 205 -22.24 0.07 -11.75
CA SER A 205 -23.23 -1.02 -11.82
C SER A 205 -22.76 -2.17 -12.72
N PHE A 206 -22.08 -1.86 -13.82
CA PHE A 206 -21.52 -2.88 -14.71
C PHE A 206 -20.36 -3.65 -14.10
N ILE A 207 -19.40 -2.97 -13.47
CA ILE A 207 -18.29 -3.66 -12.79
C ILE A 207 -18.84 -4.56 -11.69
N ASP A 208 -19.80 -4.07 -10.91
CA ASP A 208 -20.45 -4.87 -9.87
C ASP A 208 -21.10 -6.13 -10.47
N THR A 209 -21.81 -6.00 -11.59
CA THR A 209 -22.40 -7.14 -12.33
C THR A 209 -21.34 -8.13 -12.81
N VAL A 210 -20.21 -7.64 -13.35
CA VAL A 210 -19.11 -8.47 -13.85
C VAL A 210 -18.43 -9.22 -12.70
N VAL A 211 -18.22 -8.57 -11.56
CA VAL A 211 -17.67 -9.19 -10.35
C VAL A 211 -18.61 -10.26 -9.82
N ASP A 212 -19.90 -9.95 -9.67
CA ASP A 212 -20.91 -10.89 -9.18
C ASP A 212 -20.98 -12.13 -10.06
N ARG A 213 -20.96 -11.94 -11.37
CA ARG A 213 -20.98 -13.06 -12.31
C ARG A 213 -19.70 -13.88 -12.28
N ALA A 214 -18.55 -13.22 -12.16
CA ALA A 214 -17.28 -13.92 -12.02
C ALA A 214 -17.26 -14.80 -10.76
N ALA A 215 -17.79 -14.30 -9.64
CA ALA A 215 -17.94 -15.06 -8.41
C ALA A 215 -18.86 -16.29 -8.60
N GLU A 216 -20.02 -16.11 -9.25
CA GLU A 216 -20.94 -17.21 -9.56
C GLU A 216 -20.32 -18.29 -10.43
N LEU A 217 -19.56 -17.89 -11.46
CA LEU A 217 -18.89 -18.82 -12.35
C LEU A 217 -17.76 -19.55 -11.61
N ALA A 218 -16.99 -18.85 -10.78
CA ALA A 218 -15.92 -19.44 -9.98
C ALA A 218 -16.45 -20.49 -9.00
N GLU A 219 -17.56 -20.22 -8.33
CA GLU A 219 -18.25 -21.19 -7.46
C GLU A 219 -18.79 -22.38 -8.27
N ARG A 220 -19.56 -22.11 -9.34
CA ARG A 220 -20.18 -23.16 -10.17
C ARG A 220 -19.16 -24.11 -10.79
N ASP A 221 -18.04 -23.58 -11.25
CA ASP A 221 -17.00 -24.33 -11.93
C ASP A 221 -15.99 -24.94 -10.92
N GLY A 222 -16.20 -24.76 -9.61
CA GLY A 222 -15.39 -25.33 -8.52
C GLY A 222 -13.99 -24.73 -8.40
N ILE A 223 -13.78 -23.53 -8.96
CA ILE A 223 -12.54 -22.75 -8.80
C ILE A 223 -12.45 -22.23 -7.37
N GLU A 224 -13.59 -21.78 -6.83
CA GLU A 224 -13.72 -21.32 -5.45
C GLU A 224 -14.76 -22.14 -4.69
N LEU A 225 -14.56 -22.23 -3.37
CA LEU A 225 -15.46 -22.98 -2.49
C LEU A 225 -16.83 -22.31 -2.38
N ASP A 226 -16.85 -20.97 -2.31
CA ASP A 226 -18.06 -20.16 -2.30
C ASP A 226 -17.78 -18.75 -2.85
N ARG A 227 -18.86 -18.01 -3.15
CA ARG A 227 -18.77 -16.63 -3.65
C ARG A 227 -18.13 -15.65 -2.67
N ASN A 228 -18.31 -15.83 -1.36
CA ASN A 228 -17.76 -14.91 -0.36
C ASN A 228 -16.24 -14.95 -0.33
N ILE A 229 -15.64 -16.13 -0.48
CA ILE A 229 -14.19 -16.29 -0.61
C ILE A 229 -13.68 -15.55 -1.86
N PHE A 230 -14.37 -15.69 -2.99
CA PHE A 230 -14.02 -14.95 -4.20
C PHE A 230 -14.02 -13.43 -3.96
N TYR A 231 -15.04 -12.92 -3.26
CA TYR A 231 -15.08 -11.51 -2.89
C TYR A 231 -13.85 -11.17 -2.02
N ILE A 232 -13.62 -11.85 -0.90
CA ILE A 232 -12.52 -11.57 0.03
C ILE A 232 -11.16 -11.52 -0.68
N GLU A 233 -10.86 -12.50 -1.52
CA GLU A 233 -9.60 -12.57 -2.29
C GLU A 233 -9.47 -11.45 -3.32
N LEU A 234 -10.57 -11.10 -3.99
CA LEU A 234 -10.60 -9.98 -4.92
C LEU A 234 -10.43 -8.64 -4.19
N ALA A 235 -11.02 -8.46 -3.00
CA ALA A 235 -10.84 -7.28 -2.17
C ALA A 235 -9.39 -7.12 -1.70
N ASN A 236 -8.79 -8.20 -1.21
CA ASN A 236 -7.38 -8.26 -0.83
C ASN A 236 -6.48 -7.88 -2.01
N THR A 237 -6.81 -8.44 -3.17
CA THR A 237 -6.13 -8.12 -4.43
C THR A 237 -6.26 -6.65 -4.80
N ALA A 238 -7.48 -6.12 -4.81
CA ALA A 238 -7.76 -4.78 -5.28
C ALA A 238 -7.11 -3.68 -4.41
N ASN A 239 -7.13 -3.86 -3.09
CA ASN A 239 -6.72 -2.82 -2.16
C ASN A 239 -5.23 -2.88 -1.76
N TRP A 240 -4.62 -4.07 -1.73
CA TRP A 240 -3.21 -4.24 -1.30
C TRP A 240 -2.33 -4.90 -2.36
N PHE A 241 -2.64 -6.12 -2.80
CA PHE A 241 -1.71 -6.89 -3.63
C PHE A 241 -1.49 -6.29 -5.01
N PHE A 242 -2.56 -5.95 -5.72
CA PHE A 242 -2.47 -5.39 -7.05
C PHE A 242 -1.72 -4.05 -7.09
N PRO A 243 -2.08 -3.03 -6.29
CA PRO A 243 -1.35 -1.75 -6.33
C PRO A 243 0.12 -1.91 -5.98
N ASN A 244 0.46 -2.71 -4.96
CA ASN A 244 1.85 -2.96 -4.55
C ASN A 244 2.64 -3.67 -5.66
N LYS A 245 2.11 -4.77 -6.19
CA LYS A 245 2.77 -5.55 -7.24
C LYS A 245 2.85 -4.78 -8.56
N ASN A 246 1.85 -3.95 -8.89
CA ASN A 246 1.88 -3.11 -10.07
C ASN A 246 2.98 -2.03 -9.97
N LEU A 247 3.10 -1.35 -8.83
CA LEU A 247 4.18 -0.40 -8.59
C LEU A 247 5.55 -1.08 -8.63
N LEU A 248 5.69 -2.23 -7.96
CA LEU A 248 6.93 -3.01 -7.93
C LEU A 248 7.37 -3.45 -9.33
N LYS A 249 6.43 -3.92 -10.17
CA LYS A 249 6.69 -4.27 -11.56
C LYS A 249 7.17 -3.06 -12.36
N GLU A 250 6.45 -1.94 -12.33
CA GLU A 250 6.85 -0.75 -13.10
C GLU A 250 8.18 -0.17 -12.64
N TYR A 251 8.43 -0.16 -11.32
CA TYR A 251 9.68 0.34 -10.76
C TYR A 251 10.87 -0.56 -11.15
N SER A 252 10.75 -1.89 -10.98
CA SER A 252 11.83 -2.85 -11.31
C SER A 252 12.19 -2.87 -12.80
N ARG A 253 11.25 -2.57 -13.70
CA ARG A 253 11.56 -2.40 -15.14
C ARG A 253 12.50 -1.23 -15.42
N ARG A 254 12.45 -0.19 -14.60
CA ARG A 254 13.22 1.06 -14.74
C ARG A 254 14.47 1.08 -13.87
N VAL A 255 14.44 0.35 -12.75
CA VAL A 255 15.56 0.17 -11.82
C VAL A 255 15.84 -1.34 -11.67
N PRO A 256 16.31 -2.00 -12.76
CA PRO A 256 16.60 -3.42 -12.73
C PRO A 256 17.77 -3.71 -11.78
N GLU A 257 17.90 -4.97 -11.38
CA GLU A 257 19.00 -5.51 -10.55
C GLU A 257 19.09 -4.99 -9.10
N ASN A 258 18.36 -3.93 -8.74
CA ASN A 258 18.41 -3.32 -7.41
C ASN A 258 17.05 -3.26 -6.71
N THR A 259 16.05 -3.95 -7.25
CA THR A 259 14.72 -4.05 -6.65
C THR A 259 14.54 -5.45 -6.08
N TYR A 260 14.18 -5.58 -4.80
CA TYR A 260 14.02 -6.85 -4.11
C TYR A 260 12.63 -6.92 -3.50
N PHE A 261 12.03 -8.12 -3.52
CA PHE A 261 10.71 -8.36 -2.96
C PHE A 261 10.73 -9.54 -2.00
N PHE A 262 10.09 -9.39 -0.85
CA PHE A 262 9.77 -10.51 0.03
C PHE A 262 8.28 -10.53 0.38
N ARG A 263 7.74 -11.72 0.61
CA ARG A 263 6.42 -11.93 1.20
C ARG A 263 6.58 -12.51 2.60
N PHE A 264 6.00 -11.86 3.59
CA PHE A 264 6.01 -12.32 4.97
C PHE A 264 4.80 -13.20 5.24
N GLN A 265 5.02 -14.48 5.52
CA GLN A 265 3.98 -15.50 5.71
C GLN A 265 4.03 -16.11 7.13
N TYR A 266 5.12 -15.88 7.87
CA TYR A 266 5.31 -16.49 9.18
C TYR A 266 4.21 -16.06 10.18
N ASP A 267 3.37 -17.03 10.55
CA ASP A 267 2.32 -16.87 11.54
C ASP A 267 2.87 -17.17 12.94
N GLY A 268 3.37 -16.14 13.60
CA GLY A 268 3.98 -16.28 14.94
C GLY A 268 3.62 -15.14 15.89
N ARG A 269 4.01 -15.31 17.16
CA ARG A 269 3.53 -14.50 18.29
C ARG A 269 4.05 -13.07 18.36
N PHE A 270 4.99 -12.66 17.51
CA PHE A 270 5.51 -11.27 17.53
C PHE A 270 4.61 -10.27 16.78
N GLY A 271 3.60 -10.75 16.03
CA GLY A 271 2.59 -9.92 15.40
C GLY A 271 1.65 -9.26 16.43
N TRP A 272 1.79 -7.94 16.63
CA TRP A 272 1.00 -7.21 17.62
C TRP A 272 -0.46 -7.03 17.18
N PHE A 273 -0.66 -6.61 15.93
CA PHE A 273 -1.99 -6.38 15.34
C PHE A 273 -2.82 -7.66 15.39
N LYS A 274 -2.23 -8.79 15.01
CA LYS A 274 -2.92 -10.07 15.07
C LYS A 274 -3.44 -10.38 16.47
N ARG A 275 -2.63 -10.22 17.52
CA ARG A 275 -3.08 -10.46 18.90
C ARG A 275 -4.22 -9.52 19.31
N GLU A 276 -4.08 -8.21 19.08
CA GLU A 276 -5.09 -7.24 19.53
C GLU A 276 -6.45 -7.41 18.82
N PHE A 277 -6.42 -7.79 17.54
CA PHE A 277 -7.62 -7.88 16.71
C PHE A 277 -8.20 -9.30 16.66
N HIS A 278 -7.40 -10.37 16.62
CA HIS A 278 -7.93 -11.74 16.58
C HIS A 278 -8.62 -12.19 17.88
N GLU A 279 -8.21 -11.68 19.05
CA GLU A 279 -8.94 -11.97 20.30
C GLU A 279 -10.41 -11.50 20.24
N LYS A 280 -10.70 -10.50 19.39
CA LYS A 280 -12.05 -9.97 19.13
C LYS A 280 -12.73 -10.61 17.91
N LEU A 281 -11.98 -11.28 17.04
CA LEU A 281 -12.46 -11.98 15.84
C LEU A 281 -12.56 -13.48 16.11
N ALA A 282 -13.38 -13.86 17.10
CA ALA A 282 -13.63 -15.26 17.42
C ALA A 282 -14.26 -15.98 16.22
N GLY A 283 -13.50 -16.86 15.56
CA GLY A 283 -14.00 -17.73 14.49
C GLY A 283 -13.26 -17.64 13.15
N VAL A 284 -12.36 -16.66 12.97
CA VAL A 284 -11.57 -16.51 11.74
C VAL A 284 -10.37 -17.48 11.79
N LYS A 285 -10.51 -18.64 11.14
CA LYS A 285 -9.40 -19.57 10.90
C LYS A 285 -8.76 -19.25 9.54
N HIS A 286 -7.85 -18.29 9.50
CA HIS A 286 -6.91 -18.15 8.39
C HIS A 286 -5.46 -18.22 8.91
N TYR A 287 -4.68 -19.07 8.25
CA TYR A 287 -3.25 -19.30 8.50
C TYR A 287 -2.47 -18.23 7.73
N GLY A 288 -1.58 -17.48 8.41
CA GLY A 288 -0.73 -16.50 7.74
C GLY A 288 -0.51 -15.22 8.55
N ALA A 289 0.28 -14.32 7.99
CA ALA A 289 0.62 -13.04 8.60
C ALA A 289 -0.26 -11.91 8.05
N ILE A 290 -0.88 -11.14 8.95
CA ILE A 290 -1.75 -10.02 8.58
C ILE A 290 -0.96 -8.70 8.49
N HIS A 291 -1.61 -7.64 8.03
CA HIS A 291 -1.00 -6.31 7.91
C HIS A 291 -0.31 -5.86 9.21
N GLY A 292 1.00 -5.62 9.15
CA GLY A 292 1.82 -5.14 10.26
C GLY A 292 2.41 -6.22 11.16
N ASP A 293 2.14 -7.50 10.94
CA ASP A 293 2.76 -8.57 11.74
C ASP A 293 4.27 -8.65 11.54
N GLU A 294 4.77 -8.35 10.34
CA GLU A 294 6.19 -8.35 10.00
C GLU A 294 6.99 -7.32 10.83
N LEU A 295 6.33 -6.28 11.35
CA LEU A 295 6.97 -5.26 12.18
C LEU A 295 7.56 -5.86 13.47
N GLY A 296 6.94 -6.88 14.05
CA GLY A 296 7.48 -7.59 15.22
C GLY A 296 8.73 -8.43 14.92
N TYR A 297 9.00 -8.67 13.63
CA TYR A 297 10.17 -9.41 13.14
C TYR A 297 11.24 -8.51 12.53
N ILE A 298 10.99 -7.20 12.47
CA ILE A 298 11.95 -6.18 12.02
C ILE A 298 12.34 -5.26 13.19
N PHE A 299 11.38 -4.90 14.03
CA PHE A 299 11.58 -4.11 15.25
C PHE A 299 11.43 -4.98 16.49
N THR A 300 11.78 -4.42 17.65
CA THR A 300 11.58 -5.08 18.94
C THR A 300 10.13 -5.52 19.11
N PRO A 301 9.84 -6.81 19.35
CA PRO A 301 8.47 -7.30 19.45
C PRO A 301 7.78 -6.77 20.71
N TYR A 302 6.46 -6.60 20.63
CA TYR A 302 5.67 -6.02 21.74
C TYR A 302 5.75 -6.85 23.04
N ASN A 303 5.95 -8.16 22.93
CA ASN A 303 6.07 -9.12 24.03
C ASN A 303 7.53 -9.51 24.32
N VAL A 304 8.51 -8.67 23.93
CA VAL A 304 9.95 -8.97 24.10
C VAL A 304 10.30 -9.45 25.51
N ARG A 305 9.70 -8.89 26.57
CA ARG A 305 9.99 -9.29 27.96
C ARG A 305 9.60 -10.74 28.25
N GLU A 306 8.42 -11.15 27.78
CA GLU A 306 7.92 -12.53 27.89
C GLU A 306 8.77 -13.48 27.04
N ALA A 307 9.01 -13.09 25.78
CA ALA A 307 9.79 -13.87 24.83
C ALA A 307 11.25 -14.08 25.27
N LEU A 308 11.83 -13.14 26.01
CA LEU A 308 13.15 -13.29 26.62
C LEU A 308 13.11 -14.15 27.89
N ALA A 309 12.09 -14.01 28.73
CA ALA A 309 11.95 -14.81 29.95
C ALA A 309 11.76 -16.31 29.66
N ASN A 310 11.16 -16.65 28.52
CA ASN A 310 10.96 -18.03 28.09
C ASN A 310 11.48 -18.27 26.66
N ARG A 311 12.76 -17.99 26.43
CA ARG A 311 13.38 -18.00 25.09
C ARG A 311 13.16 -19.31 24.31
N SER A 312 13.22 -20.47 24.98
CA SER A 312 12.97 -21.77 24.35
C SER A 312 11.53 -21.92 23.83
N ALA A 313 10.56 -21.29 24.49
CA ALA A 313 9.19 -21.34 24.03
C ALA A 313 8.94 -20.46 22.80
N PHE A 314 9.86 -19.56 22.43
CA PHE A 314 9.79 -18.64 21.29
C PHE A 314 10.93 -18.89 20.29
N GLU A 315 11.48 -20.10 20.24
CA GLU A 315 12.65 -20.43 19.43
C GLU A 315 12.42 -20.14 17.94
N ASP A 316 11.26 -20.51 17.40
CA ASP A 316 10.91 -20.23 16.00
C ASP A 316 10.77 -18.72 15.75
N GLU A 317 10.09 -17.98 16.62
CA GLU A 317 9.92 -16.53 16.48
C GLU A 317 11.26 -15.79 16.53
N TRP A 318 12.15 -16.19 17.45
CA TRP A 318 13.49 -15.62 17.54
C TRP A 318 14.32 -15.91 16.29
N ARG A 319 14.24 -17.14 15.76
CA ARG A 319 14.94 -17.52 14.53
C ARG A 319 14.46 -16.68 13.33
N VAL A 320 13.15 -16.52 13.16
CA VAL A 320 12.59 -15.70 12.07
C VAL A 320 12.95 -14.22 12.27
N HIS A 321 12.84 -13.70 13.50
CA HIS A 321 13.19 -12.32 13.83
C HIS A 321 14.66 -12.02 13.53
N GLU A 322 15.59 -12.83 14.04
CA GLU A 322 17.03 -12.62 13.87
C GLU A 322 17.42 -12.64 12.38
N ARG A 323 16.87 -13.58 11.60
CA ARG A 323 17.15 -13.69 10.16
C ARG A 323 16.51 -12.59 9.33
N THR A 324 15.28 -12.18 9.65
CA THR A 324 14.64 -11.02 8.99
C THR A 324 15.40 -9.73 9.26
N VAL A 325 15.82 -9.50 10.52
CA VAL A 325 16.64 -8.35 10.91
C VAL A 325 17.98 -8.36 10.17
N GLU A 326 18.62 -9.52 10.01
CA GLU A 326 19.86 -9.64 9.23
C GLU A 326 19.68 -9.15 7.78
N LEU A 327 18.64 -9.63 7.09
CA LEU A 327 18.35 -9.26 5.69
C LEU A 327 18.06 -7.76 5.54
N VAL A 328 17.25 -7.20 6.44
CA VAL A 328 16.95 -5.76 6.45
C VAL A 328 18.21 -4.95 6.76
N ALA A 329 19.02 -5.38 7.73
CA ALA A 329 20.26 -4.71 8.09
C ALA A 329 21.29 -4.76 6.95
N ASN A 330 21.36 -5.86 6.20
CA ASN A 330 22.20 -5.95 5.00
C ASN A 330 21.73 -4.97 3.93
N PHE A 331 20.42 -4.90 3.68
CA PHE A 331 19.88 -3.93 2.73
C PHE A 331 20.21 -2.49 3.12
N VAL A 332 20.03 -2.12 4.39
CA VAL A 332 20.38 -0.77 4.90
C VAL A 332 21.88 -0.47 4.75
N LYS A 333 22.76 -1.46 4.96
CA LYS A 333 24.21 -1.25 4.89
C LYS A 333 24.76 -1.24 3.47
N PHE A 334 24.19 -2.03 2.57
CA PHE A 334 24.82 -2.41 1.30
C PHE A 334 23.93 -2.19 0.07
N GLY A 335 22.65 -1.85 0.24
CA GLY A 335 21.69 -1.69 -0.86
C GLY A 335 21.19 -3.01 -1.43
N THR A 336 21.57 -4.13 -0.81
CA THR A 336 21.14 -5.48 -1.17
C THR A 336 20.96 -6.31 0.10
N PRO A 337 19.90 -7.15 0.18
CA PRO A 337 19.74 -8.08 1.28
C PRO A 337 20.74 -9.25 1.22
N ASN A 338 21.31 -9.51 0.04
CA ASN A 338 22.27 -10.58 -0.21
C ASN A 338 23.69 -10.12 0.11
N HIS A 339 24.21 -10.45 1.30
CA HIS A 339 25.57 -10.07 1.70
C HIS A 339 26.27 -11.21 2.45
N GLN A 340 27.50 -11.54 2.02
CA GLN A 340 28.34 -12.61 2.59
C GLN A 340 27.62 -13.98 2.60
N GLU A 341 27.54 -14.64 3.77
CA GLU A 341 26.94 -15.97 3.94
C GLU A 341 25.42 -15.94 4.16
N SER A 342 24.77 -14.77 3.97
CA SER A 342 23.32 -14.64 4.11
C SER A 342 22.60 -15.65 3.23
N SER A 343 21.73 -16.47 3.82
CA SER A 343 21.00 -17.52 3.10
C SER A 343 19.48 -17.41 3.37
N PRO A 344 18.61 -17.61 2.36
CA PRO A 344 18.97 -17.83 0.96
C PRO A 344 19.42 -16.53 0.29
N HIS A 345 20.25 -16.66 -0.73
CA HIS A 345 20.37 -15.59 -1.73
C HIS A 345 19.14 -15.64 -2.64
N TRP A 346 18.56 -14.48 -2.96
CA TRP A 346 17.47 -14.40 -3.94
C TRP A 346 17.71 -13.32 -5.00
N PRO A 347 17.30 -13.53 -6.25
CA PRO A 347 17.55 -12.58 -7.31
C PRO A 347 16.71 -11.31 -7.13
N PRO A 348 17.15 -10.17 -7.67
CA PRO A 348 16.30 -8.99 -7.81
C PRO A 348 14.99 -9.33 -8.51
N TYR A 349 13.91 -8.67 -8.11
CA TYR A 349 12.60 -8.79 -8.71
C TYR A 349 12.64 -8.22 -10.14
N ASP A 350 12.22 -9.01 -11.12
CA ASP A 350 12.24 -8.65 -12.54
C ASP A 350 10.81 -8.44 -13.07
N GLY A 351 10.40 -7.18 -13.20
CA GLY A 351 9.09 -6.82 -13.75
C GLY A 351 8.89 -7.14 -15.24
N ASN A 352 9.94 -7.52 -15.97
CA ASN A 352 9.84 -8.00 -17.36
C ASN A 352 9.69 -9.53 -17.45
N SER A 353 9.96 -10.26 -16.36
CA SER A 353 9.82 -11.71 -16.31
C SER A 353 8.35 -12.14 -16.16
N GLU A 354 7.98 -13.25 -16.81
CA GLU A 354 6.71 -13.94 -16.55
C GLU A 354 6.74 -14.76 -15.25
N ASP A 355 7.93 -15.01 -14.70
CA ASP A 355 8.15 -15.79 -13.49
C ASP A 355 9.08 -15.04 -12.51
N PRO A 356 8.72 -13.81 -12.08
CA PRO A 356 9.54 -13.04 -11.16
C PRO A 356 9.65 -13.77 -9.82
N LYS A 357 10.78 -13.58 -9.14
CA LYS A 357 11.09 -14.27 -7.89
C LYS A 357 11.00 -13.34 -6.69
N TYR A 358 10.63 -13.90 -5.55
CA TYR A 358 10.60 -13.22 -4.26
C TYR A 358 11.10 -14.13 -3.16
N LEU A 359 11.52 -13.54 -2.04
CA LEU A 359 11.77 -14.30 -0.81
C LEU A 359 10.48 -14.51 -0.03
N ASN A 360 10.06 -15.74 0.16
CA ASN A 360 9.06 -16.09 1.15
C ASN A 360 9.72 -16.18 2.53
N ILE A 361 9.23 -15.40 3.49
CA ILE A 361 9.65 -15.43 4.89
C ILE A 361 8.57 -16.16 5.68
N ASP A 362 8.84 -17.42 5.99
CA ASP A 362 8.06 -18.24 6.92
C ASP A 362 9.03 -18.80 8.00
N ARG A 363 8.68 -19.92 8.64
CA ARG A 363 9.59 -20.71 9.46
C ARG A 363 10.89 -21.04 8.73
N GLU A 364 10.79 -21.36 7.44
CA GLU A 364 11.91 -21.49 6.51
C GLU A 364 11.81 -20.41 5.44
N PHE A 365 12.97 -19.89 5.01
CA PHE A 365 13.00 -18.83 4.01
C PHE A 365 13.32 -19.43 2.65
N GLU A 366 12.45 -19.19 1.68
CA GLU A 366 12.45 -19.87 0.40
C GLU A 366 12.28 -18.88 -0.74
N VAL A 367 13.01 -19.07 -1.84
CA VAL A 367 12.78 -18.29 -3.05
C VAL A 367 11.59 -18.90 -3.80
N ARG A 368 10.54 -18.11 -4.03
CA ARG A 368 9.32 -18.53 -4.71
C ARG A 368 9.01 -17.67 -5.93
N SER A 369 8.09 -18.15 -6.75
CA SER A 369 7.59 -17.46 -7.95
C SER A 369 6.40 -16.57 -7.65
N ASP A 370 6.44 -15.29 -8.03
CA ASP A 370 5.33 -14.34 -7.91
C ASP A 370 4.50 -14.26 -9.20
N ARG A 371 3.97 -15.40 -9.66
CA ARG A 371 3.10 -15.44 -10.85
C ARG A 371 1.78 -14.72 -10.57
N ASN A 372 1.14 -14.21 -11.61
CA ASN A 372 -0.21 -13.65 -11.48
C ASN A 372 -1.20 -14.79 -11.24
N ASN A 373 -2.05 -14.65 -10.23
CA ASN A 373 -3.20 -15.53 -10.03
C ASN A 373 -4.42 -14.99 -10.79
N LEU A 374 -5.55 -15.70 -10.66
CA LEU A 374 -6.82 -15.31 -11.24
C LEU A 374 -7.23 -13.90 -10.82
N TYR A 375 -7.23 -13.62 -9.52
CA TYR A 375 -7.65 -12.34 -8.95
C TYR A 375 -6.84 -11.16 -9.47
N TYR A 376 -5.51 -11.28 -9.53
CA TYR A 376 -4.63 -10.24 -10.06
C TYR A 376 -4.94 -9.94 -11.53
N SER A 377 -5.17 -10.99 -12.32
CA SER A 377 -5.45 -10.86 -13.75
C SER A 377 -6.83 -10.24 -14.00
N PHE A 378 -7.84 -10.69 -13.25
CA PHE A 378 -9.20 -10.18 -13.31
C PHE A 378 -9.30 -8.72 -12.85
N TRP A 379 -8.74 -8.40 -11.68
CA TRP A 379 -8.70 -7.02 -11.20
C TRP A 379 -7.90 -6.12 -12.14
N GLY A 380 -6.86 -6.63 -12.81
CA GLY A 380 -6.12 -5.86 -13.81
C GLY A 380 -6.96 -5.36 -14.97
N ILE A 381 -8.02 -6.07 -15.35
CA ILE A 381 -8.99 -5.63 -16.36
C ILE A 381 -9.81 -4.45 -15.82
N ILE A 382 -10.37 -4.60 -14.61
CA ILE A 382 -11.14 -3.56 -13.92
C ILE A 382 -10.31 -2.30 -13.71
N TYR A 383 -9.09 -2.47 -13.19
CA TYR A 383 -8.14 -1.40 -12.91
C TYR A 383 -7.83 -0.55 -14.17
N ARG A 384 -7.66 -1.17 -15.34
CA ARG A 384 -7.41 -0.43 -16.59
C ARG A 384 -8.58 0.48 -16.97
N CYS A 385 -9.80 0.03 -16.77
CA CYS A 385 -10.97 0.86 -17.04
C CYS A 385 -11.10 1.99 -16.01
N LEU A 386 -10.94 1.68 -14.72
CA LEU A 386 -11.08 2.66 -13.64
C LEU A 386 -10.03 3.77 -13.70
N TYR A 387 -8.77 3.42 -14.00
CA TYR A 387 -7.64 4.34 -13.84
C TYR A 387 -7.02 4.82 -15.16
N TYR A 388 -7.21 4.10 -16.27
CA TYR A 388 -6.66 4.46 -17.58
C TYR A 388 -7.74 4.66 -18.66
N TYR A 389 -9.02 4.68 -18.27
CA TYR A 389 -10.16 4.81 -19.19
C TYR A 389 -10.20 3.76 -20.32
N ASN A 390 -9.50 2.64 -20.14
CA ASN A 390 -9.46 1.55 -21.10
C ASN A 390 -10.38 0.41 -20.65
N CYS A 391 -11.59 0.38 -21.20
CA CYS A 391 -12.66 -0.53 -20.82
C CYS A 391 -12.95 -1.63 -21.86
N SER A 392 -12.13 -1.76 -22.92
CA SER A 392 -12.39 -2.71 -24.02
C SER A 392 -12.60 -4.15 -23.54
N ASP A 393 -11.79 -4.57 -22.57
CA ASP A 393 -11.81 -5.94 -22.07
C ASP A 393 -12.99 -6.16 -21.10
N ILE A 394 -13.47 -5.09 -20.46
CA ILE A 394 -14.72 -5.14 -19.69
C ILE A 394 -15.90 -5.30 -20.64
N ASP A 395 -15.92 -4.58 -21.76
CA ASP A 395 -16.98 -4.70 -22.77
C ASP A 395 -17.04 -6.13 -23.36
N GLU A 396 -15.88 -6.76 -23.55
CA GLU A 396 -15.80 -8.17 -23.97
C GLU A 396 -16.32 -9.12 -22.89
N LEU A 397 -15.92 -8.93 -21.63
CA LEU A 397 -16.47 -9.69 -20.50
C LEU A 397 -17.98 -9.54 -20.40
N LEU A 398 -18.51 -8.33 -20.58
CA LEU A 398 -19.95 -8.03 -20.60
C LEU A 398 -20.66 -8.79 -21.72
N TRP A 399 -20.07 -8.82 -22.93
CA TRP A 399 -20.63 -9.57 -24.04
C TRP A 399 -20.67 -11.08 -23.78
N LEU A 400 -19.61 -11.64 -23.19
CA LEU A 400 -19.54 -13.06 -22.83
C LEU A 400 -20.55 -13.42 -21.75
N VAL A 401 -20.70 -12.57 -20.72
CA VAL A 401 -21.66 -12.74 -19.64
C VAL A 401 -23.10 -12.70 -20.17
N GLY A 402 -23.46 -11.69 -20.98
CA GLY A 402 -24.81 -11.55 -21.54
C GLY A 402 -25.21 -12.66 -22.51
N ARG A 403 -24.24 -13.39 -23.10
CA ARG A 403 -24.50 -14.55 -23.96
C ARG A 403 -24.76 -15.82 -23.15
N ALA A 404 -24.13 -15.97 -21.99
CA ALA A 404 -24.38 -17.08 -21.08
C ALA A 404 -25.84 -17.08 -20.57
N GLU A 405 -26.42 -15.90 -20.29
CA GLU A 405 -27.83 -15.76 -19.91
C GLU A 405 -28.79 -16.28 -20.99
N LYS A 406 -28.51 -15.94 -22.25
CA LYS A 406 -29.31 -16.37 -23.41
C LYS A 406 -29.21 -17.86 -23.75
N LEU A 407 -28.22 -18.57 -23.20
CA LEU A 407 -28.03 -20.01 -23.40
C LEU A 407 -28.54 -20.85 -22.21
N SER A 408 -28.76 -20.22 -21.05
CA SER A 408 -29.35 -20.83 -19.86
C SER A 408 -30.88 -20.66 -19.74
N GLN A 409 -31.46 -19.80 -20.58
CA GLN A 409 -32.91 -19.69 -20.83
C GLN A 409 -33.28 -20.55 -22.03
#